data_AF-A0A958Z8W5-F1
#
_entry.id   AF-A0A958Z8W5-F1
#
_cell.length_a   1.000
_cell.length_b   1.000
_cell.length_c   1.000
_cell.angle_alpha   90.00
_cell.angle_beta   90.00
_cell.angle_gamma   90.00
#
_symmetry.space_group_name_H-M   'P 1'
#
loop_
_entity.id
_entity.type
_entity.pdbx_description
1 polymer ?
#
loop_
_entity_poly.entity_id
_entity_poly.type
_entity_poly.pdbx_seq_one_letter_code
_entity_poly.pdbx_strand_id
1 'polypeptide(L)'
;LIGMAFQIKDDLFDYTKKKKRKPTEIDIKEQKMTLPLIHVLNKASHKEKDWLINSIKNHNKDKKRVKEVITYVKQHGGLEYAIEKMKEFRNQALDIIKTYPNSEYKQSLELMVEYVIDRKK
;
A
#
# COMPACT_ATOMS: atom_id res chain seq x y z
N LEU A 1 -9.77 7.15 8.98
CA LEU A 1 -9.76 5.73 8.56
C LEU A 1 -9.76 5.58 7.04
N ILE A 2 -10.74 6.15 6.32
CA ILE A 2 -10.79 6.06 4.85
C ILE A 2 -9.51 6.60 4.18
N GLY A 3 -9.00 7.75 4.64
CA GLY A 3 -7.73 8.29 4.14
C GLY A 3 -6.54 7.35 4.32
N MET A 4 -6.49 6.58 5.43
CA MET A 4 -5.45 5.56 5.65
C MET A 4 -5.58 4.43 4.63
N ALA A 5 -6.79 3.92 4.42
CA ALA A 5 -7.05 2.88 3.44
C ALA A 5 -6.72 3.35 2.00
N PHE A 6 -7.05 4.61 1.68
CA PHE A 6 -6.71 5.22 0.40
C PHE A 6 -5.19 5.35 0.20
N GLN A 7 -4.45 5.81 1.22
CA GLN A 7 -3.00 5.94 1.11
C GLN A 7 -2.33 4.58 0.91
N ILE A 8 -2.74 3.56 1.67
CA ILE A 8 -2.20 2.20 1.51
C ILE A 8 -2.50 1.67 0.09
N LYS A 9 -3.67 2.00 -0.46
CA LYS A 9 -4.00 1.65 -1.84
C LYS A 9 -3.09 2.35 -2.85
N ASP A 10 -2.77 3.63 -2.66
CA ASP A 10 -1.85 4.37 -3.53
C ASP A 10 -0.44 3.76 -3.46
N ASP A 11 0.07 3.50 -2.24
CA ASP A 11 1.35 2.81 -2.03
C ASP A 11 1.35 1.43 -2.73
N LEU A 12 0.27 0.65 -2.64
CA LEU A 12 0.13 -0.65 -3.30
C LEU A 12 0.22 -0.55 -4.83
N PHE A 13 -0.29 0.53 -5.43
CA PHE A 13 -0.19 0.73 -6.88
C PHE A 13 1.26 0.83 -7.33
N ASP A 14 2.14 1.43 -6.53
CA ASP A 14 3.56 1.62 -6.85
C ASP A 14 4.35 0.30 -6.97
N TYR A 15 3.85 -0.80 -6.39
CA TYR A 15 4.45 -2.14 -6.51
C TYR A 15 3.87 -2.97 -7.67
N THR A 16 2.79 -2.53 -8.31
CA THR A 16 2.11 -3.31 -9.35
C THR A 16 2.55 -2.89 -10.76
N LYS A 17 2.71 -3.84 -11.69
CA LYS A 17 3.17 -3.57 -13.06
C LYS A 17 2.07 -3.10 -14.02
N LYS A 18 0.85 -2.76 -13.56
CA LYS A 18 -0.30 -2.54 -14.48
C LYS A 18 -0.36 -1.10 -15.03
N LYS A 19 -0.02 -1.00 -16.32
CA LYS A 19 -0.37 0.01 -17.36
C LYS A 19 0.18 1.45 -17.24
N LYS A 20 1.10 1.77 -18.17
CA LYS A 20 1.27 2.93 -19.09
C LYS A 20 0.90 4.38 -18.70
N ARG A 21 0.22 4.69 -17.59
CA ARG A 21 -0.32 6.03 -17.31
C ARG A 21 0.35 6.79 -16.16
N LYS A 22 1.11 6.12 -15.29
CA LYS A 22 1.89 6.75 -14.20
C LYS A 22 3.24 6.02 -14.12
N PRO A 23 4.36 6.69 -13.84
CA PRO A 23 5.59 5.98 -13.51
C PRO A 23 5.29 5.08 -12.31
N THR A 24 5.50 3.78 -12.44
CA THR A 24 5.51 2.87 -11.30
C THR A 24 6.87 2.98 -10.60
N GLU A 25 6.97 2.56 -9.35
CA GLU A 25 8.22 2.57 -8.56
C GLU A 25 8.64 3.97 -8.09
N ILE A 26 7.69 4.93 -7.98
CA ILE A 26 8.00 6.30 -7.54
C ILE A 26 8.42 6.28 -6.08
N ASP A 27 7.71 5.55 -5.23
CA ASP A 27 7.98 5.56 -3.79
C ASP A 27 9.41 5.12 -3.45
N ILE A 28 9.90 4.05 -4.08
CA ILE A 28 11.28 3.60 -3.89
C ILE A 28 12.27 4.64 -4.42
N LYS A 29 12.00 5.26 -5.58
CA LYS A 29 12.84 6.33 -6.16
C LYS A 29 12.90 7.57 -5.26
N GLU A 30 11.81 7.88 -4.57
CA GLU A 30 11.72 8.98 -3.61
C GLU A 30 12.16 8.59 -2.18
N GLN A 31 12.70 7.38 -2.01
CA GLN A 31 13.18 6.86 -0.72
C GLN A 31 12.09 6.74 0.35
N LYS A 32 10.83 6.62 -0.07
CA LYS A 32 9.70 6.46 0.84
C LYS A 32 9.66 5.06 1.42
N MET A 33 9.38 5.00 2.72
CA MET A 33 9.21 3.76 3.46
C MET A 33 7.72 3.47 3.57
N THR A 34 7.15 2.78 2.59
CA THR A 34 5.71 2.46 2.55
C THR A 34 5.39 1.19 3.35
N LEU A 35 4.10 1.00 3.67
CA LEU A 35 3.65 -0.11 4.52
C LEU A 35 4.08 -1.50 4.04
N PRO A 36 4.04 -1.83 2.72
CA PRO A 36 4.54 -3.12 2.23
C PRO A 36 6.03 -3.36 2.57
N LEU A 37 6.87 -2.34 2.43
CA LEU A 37 8.30 -2.44 2.69
C LEU A 37 8.60 -2.53 4.20
N ILE A 38 7.92 -1.70 5.02
CA ILE A 38 8.08 -1.72 6.47
C ILE A 38 7.73 -3.11 7.03
N HIS A 39 6.66 -3.73 6.55
CA HIS A 39 6.26 -5.07 6.98
C HIS A 39 7.38 -6.10 6.77
N VAL A 40 7.97 -6.08 5.58
CA VAL A 40 9.01 -7.04 5.19
C VAL A 40 10.32 -6.76 5.93
N LEU A 41 10.68 -5.49 6.17
CA LEU A 41 11.83 -5.11 6.99
C LEU A 41 11.75 -5.60 8.44
N ASN A 42 10.54 -5.71 8.99
CA ASN A 42 10.34 -6.20 10.36
C ASN A 42 10.50 -7.73 10.48
N LYS A 43 10.47 -8.46 9.37
CA LYS A 43 10.61 -9.91 9.32
C LYS A 43 11.93 -10.39 8.73
N ALA A 44 12.64 -9.50 8.03
CA ALA A 44 13.91 -9.79 7.38
C ALA A 44 15.04 -10.06 8.40
N SER A 45 15.99 -10.90 8.03
CA SER A 45 17.24 -11.05 8.77
C SER A 45 18.03 -9.74 8.77
N HIS A 46 19.01 -9.61 9.67
CA HIS A 46 19.83 -8.39 9.76
C HIS A 46 20.49 -8.04 8.41
N LYS A 47 21.07 -9.04 7.73
CA LYS A 47 21.72 -8.86 6.43
C LYS A 47 20.75 -8.41 5.32
N GLU A 48 19.55 -8.99 5.28
CA GLU A 48 18.52 -8.60 4.31
C GLU A 48 17.97 -7.20 4.60
N LYS A 49 17.78 -6.88 5.88
CA LYS A 49 17.35 -5.54 6.32
C LYS A 49 18.35 -4.47 5.91
N ASP A 50 19.64 -4.72 6.13
CA ASP A 50 20.71 -3.80 5.70
C ASP A 50 20.74 -3.64 4.18
N TRP A 51 20.60 -4.75 3.44
CA TRP A 51 20.52 -4.71 1.99
C TRP A 51 19.31 -3.91 1.49
N LEU A 52 18.12 -4.12 2.08
CA LEU A 52 16.91 -3.37 1.73
C LEU A 52 17.09 -1.88 2.00
N ILE A 53 17.52 -1.51 3.21
CA ILE A 53 17.72 -0.10 3.60
C ILE A 53 18.76 0.58 2.71
N ASN A 54 19.90 -0.08 2.46
CA ASN A 54 20.92 0.45 1.57
C ASN A 54 20.40 0.60 0.13
N SER A 55 19.59 -0.35 -0.32
CA SER A 55 18.99 -0.29 -1.66
C SER A 55 18.06 0.90 -1.83
N ILE A 56 17.28 1.25 -0.80
CA ILE A 56 16.44 2.46 -0.79
C ILE A 56 17.27 3.73 -0.67
N LYS A 57 18.26 3.79 0.21
CA LYS A 57 19.01 5.04 0.46
C LYS A 57 19.98 5.39 -0.67
N ASN A 58 20.70 4.39 -1.19
CA ASN A 58 21.88 4.61 -2.02
C ASN A 58 21.71 4.07 -3.46
N HIS A 59 20.71 3.22 -3.71
CA HIS A 59 20.49 2.60 -5.02
C HIS A 59 19.06 2.76 -5.56
N ASN A 60 18.30 3.73 -5.04
CA ASN A 60 16.93 4.03 -5.45
C ASN A 60 16.76 4.41 -6.94
N LYS A 61 17.85 4.81 -7.62
CA LYS A 61 17.85 5.14 -9.06
C LYS A 61 18.30 3.96 -9.93
N ASP A 62 18.86 2.90 -9.35
CA ASP A 62 19.26 1.69 -10.07
C ASP A 62 18.03 0.83 -10.37
N LYS A 63 17.61 0.81 -11.64
CA LYS A 63 16.43 0.07 -12.10
C LYS A 63 16.49 -1.42 -11.78
N LYS A 64 17.67 -2.04 -11.79
CA LYS A 64 17.82 -3.46 -11.46
C LYS A 64 17.61 -3.65 -9.96
N ARG A 65 18.28 -2.84 -9.14
CA ARG A 65 18.15 -2.92 -7.68
C ARG A 65 16.72 -2.64 -7.20
N VAL A 66 16.05 -1.65 -7.77
CA VAL A 66 14.64 -1.33 -7.46
C VAL A 66 13.73 -2.52 -7.75
N LYS A 67 13.93 -3.21 -8.88
CA LYS A 67 13.16 -4.42 -9.21
C LYS A 67 13.41 -5.56 -8.25
N GLU A 68 14.65 -5.74 -7.79
CA GLU A 68 15.00 -6.75 -6.78
C GLU A 68 14.28 -6.46 -5.47
N VAL A 69 14.29 -5.21 -4.99
CA VAL A 69 13.54 -4.79 -3.78
C VAL A 69 12.04 -5.06 -3.93
N ILE A 70 11.42 -4.66 -5.06
CA ILE A 70 9.99 -4.90 -5.30
C ILE A 70 9.68 -6.40 -5.31
N THR A 71 10.55 -7.20 -5.91
CA THR A 71 10.39 -8.66 -5.97
C THR A 71 10.49 -9.26 -4.57
N TYR A 72 11.47 -8.82 -3.79
CA TYR A 72 11.64 -9.24 -2.40
C TYR A 72 10.40 -8.91 -1.56
N VAL A 73 9.89 -7.67 -1.65
CA VAL A 73 8.69 -7.26 -0.90
C VAL A 73 7.48 -8.13 -1.24
N LYS A 74 7.30 -8.47 -2.51
CA LYS A 74 6.22 -9.37 -2.96
C LYS A 74 6.38 -10.80 -2.42
N GLN A 75 7.59 -11.35 -2.52
CA GLN A 75 7.85 -12.73 -2.08
C GLN A 75 7.69 -12.91 -0.57
N HIS A 76 7.87 -11.85 0.20
CA HIS A 76 7.82 -11.88 1.67
C HIS A 76 6.49 -11.36 2.24
N GLY A 77 5.42 -11.33 1.44
CA GLY A 77 4.06 -11.05 1.93
C GLY A 77 3.76 -9.57 2.20
N GLY A 78 4.59 -8.64 1.71
CA GLY A 78 4.42 -7.21 1.99
C GLY A 78 3.15 -6.63 1.36
N LEU A 79 2.76 -7.09 0.17
CA LEU A 79 1.55 -6.60 -0.49
C LEU A 79 0.29 -7.16 0.17
N GLU A 80 0.31 -8.44 0.51
CA GLU A 80 -0.78 -9.16 1.16
C GLU A 80 -1.11 -8.49 2.50
N TYR A 81 -0.07 -8.21 3.31
CA TYR A 81 -0.23 -7.50 4.58
C TYR A 81 -0.83 -6.10 4.40
N ALA A 82 -0.34 -5.33 3.42
CA ALA A 82 -0.88 -4.00 3.16
C ALA A 82 -2.33 -4.05 2.67
N ILE A 83 -2.70 -5.04 1.84
CA ILE A 83 -4.09 -5.27 1.42
C ILE A 83 -4.99 -5.60 2.61
N GLU A 84 -4.52 -6.44 3.53
CA GLU A 84 -5.25 -6.79 4.74
C GLU A 84 -5.50 -5.55 5.61
N LYS A 85 -4.46 -4.77 5.90
CA LYS A 85 -4.56 -3.53 6.68
C LYS A 85 -5.45 -2.48 6.02
N MET A 86 -5.40 -2.36 4.70
CA MET A 86 -6.29 -1.51 3.94
C MET A 86 -7.77 -1.91 4.13
N LYS A 87 -8.07 -3.21 4.04
CA LYS A 87 -9.43 -3.73 4.26
C LYS A 87 -9.89 -3.57 5.71
N GLU A 88 -8.98 -3.72 6.67
CA GLU A 88 -9.25 -3.49 8.08
C GLU A 88 -9.73 -2.04 8.31
N PHE A 89 -8.99 -1.05 7.81
CA PHE A 89 -9.39 0.36 7.93
C PHE A 89 -10.69 0.69 7.19
N ARG A 90 -10.95 0.04 6.04
CA ARG A 90 -12.24 0.13 5.36
C ARG A 90 -13.38 -0.36 6.25
N ASN A 91 -13.25 -1.56 6.79
CA ASN A 91 -14.30 -2.17 7.62
C ASN A 91 -14.57 -1.35 8.87
N GLN A 92 -13.51 -0.90 9.57
CA GLN A 92 -13.65 0.00 10.72
C GLN A 92 -14.38 1.30 10.36
N ALA A 93 -14.11 1.88 9.17
CA ALA A 93 -14.83 3.06 8.71
C ALA A 93 -16.33 2.77 8.47
N LEU A 94 -16.66 1.64 7.83
CA LEU A 94 -18.04 1.21 7.62
C LEU A 94 -18.76 0.97 8.94
N ASP A 95 -18.11 0.32 9.91
CA ASP A 95 -18.71 0.02 11.20
C ASP A 95 -19.04 1.30 12.00
N ILE A 96 -18.21 2.34 11.89
CA ILE A 96 -18.53 3.67 12.44
C ILE A 96 -19.73 4.29 11.71
N ILE A 97 -19.80 4.21 10.38
CA ILE A 97 -20.91 4.82 9.63
C ILE A 97 -22.24 4.12 9.95
N LYS A 98 -22.22 2.80 10.16
CA LYS A 98 -23.42 2.01 10.50
C LYS A 98 -24.12 2.49 11.77
N THR A 99 -23.40 3.12 12.71
CA THR A 99 -24.00 3.62 13.97
C THR A 99 -24.90 4.85 13.76
N TYR A 100 -24.83 5.51 12.61
CA TYR A 100 -25.66 6.67 12.31
C TYR A 100 -27.05 6.27 11.80
N PRO A 101 -28.08 7.10 12.02
CA PRO A 101 -29.41 6.89 11.44
C PRO A 101 -29.39 6.81 9.91
N ASN A 102 -30.31 6.04 9.35
CA ASN A 102 -30.43 5.92 7.89
C ASN A 102 -30.79 7.27 7.27
N SER A 103 -30.00 7.68 6.29
CA SER A 103 -30.14 8.93 5.53
C SER A 103 -29.39 8.82 4.21
N GLU A 104 -29.69 9.70 3.26
CA GLU A 104 -28.95 9.80 1.99
C GLU A 104 -27.46 10.12 2.23
N TYR A 105 -27.14 10.87 3.28
CA TYR A 105 -25.75 11.17 3.66
C TYR A 105 -25.01 9.92 4.14
N LYS A 106 -25.64 9.08 4.97
CA LYS A 106 -25.07 7.80 5.41
C LYS A 106 -24.77 6.91 4.22
N GLN A 107 -25.75 6.73 3.32
CA GLN A 107 -25.59 5.92 2.11
C GLN A 107 -24.47 6.46 1.22
N SER A 108 -24.36 7.77 1.06
CA SER A 108 -23.29 8.42 0.29
C SER A 108 -21.90 8.15 0.88
N LEU A 109 -21.77 8.18 2.21
CA LEU A 109 -20.52 7.86 2.89
C LEU A 109 -20.14 6.38 2.78
N GLU A 110 -21.09 5.46 2.92
CA GLU A 110 -20.86 4.03 2.72
C GLU A 110 -20.39 3.75 1.28
N LEU A 111 -21.06 4.35 0.29
CA LEU A 111 -20.67 4.24 -1.12
C LEU A 111 -19.26 4.79 -1.37
N MET A 112 -18.91 5.93 -0.77
CA MET A 112 -17.57 6.51 -0.88
C MET A 112 -16.50 5.56 -0.32
N VAL A 113 -16.75 4.95 0.85
CA VAL A 113 -15.81 4.01 1.48
C VAL A 113 -15.56 2.80 0.59
N GLU A 114 -16.61 2.22 0.02
CA GLU A 114 -16.51 1.06 -0.87
C GLU A 114 -15.78 1.42 -2.18
N TYR A 115 -16.10 2.58 -2.76
CA TYR A 115 -15.47 3.05 -4.00
C TYR A 115 -13.96 3.26 -3.86
N VAL A 116 -13.52 3.78 -2.70
CA VAL A 116 -12.11 4.01 -2.42
C VAL A 116 -11.29 2.72 -2.51
N ILE A 117 -11.86 1.55 -2.25
CA ILE A 117 -11.14 0.27 -2.23
C ILE A 117 -11.38 -0.56 -3.49
N ASP A 118 -12.63 -0.73 -3.92
CA ASP A 118 -13.03 -1.78 -4.85
C ASP A 118 -13.24 -1.26 -6.28
N ARG A 119 -12.24 -0.59 -6.86
CA ARG A 119 -12.35 0.00 -8.22
C ARG A 119 -12.43 -1.10 -9.31
N LYS A 120 -13.52 -1.87 -9.37
CA LYS A 120 -14.00 -2.57 -10.55
C LYS A 120 -14.55 -1.48 -11.47
N LYS A 121 -13.72 -1.06 -12.42
CA LYS A 121 -14.22 -0.53 -13.68
C LYS A 121 -14.45 -1.71 -14.62
#